data_AF-A0AAU8J3E0-F1
#
_entry.id   AF-A0AAU8J3E0-F1
#
_cell.length_a   1.000
_cell.length_b   1.000
_cell.length_c   1.000
_cell.angle_alpha   90.00
_cell.angle_beta   90.00
_cell.angle_gamma   90.00
#
_symmetry.space_group_name_H-M   'P 1'
#
loop_
_entity.id
_entity.type
_entity.pdbx_description
1 polymer ?
#
loop_
_entity_poly.entity_id
_entity_poly.type
_entity_poly.pdbx_seq_one_letter_code
_entity_poly.pdbx_strand_id
1 'polypeptide(L)'
;MQRLQQEPQLGDGVIRLRATTHPEEIRITGIPVMCSSCGARRDWMVICDRSTIRIRCRCAYEWIEPELSRADYEAMIDAGGRDHPSLEAAAQAMGYDGALAGTYFTDPRPA
;
A
#
# COMPACT_ATOMS: atom_id res chain seq x y z
N MET A 1 -6.00 -20.69 34.36
CA MET A 1 -5.09 -20.07 33.37
C MET A 1 -5.86 -19.89 32.06
N GLN A 2 -6.67 -18.84 31.94
CA GLN A 2 -7.41 -18.51 30.71
C GLN A 2 -6.88 -17.16 30.23
N ARG A 3 -6.03 -17.17 29.19
CA ARG A 3 -5.60 -15.93 28.53
C ARG A 3 -6.75 -15.47 27.66
N LEU A 4 -7.42 -14.40 28.10
CA LEU A 4 -8.37 -13.63 27.32
C LEU A 4 -7.61 -13.13 26.07
N GLN A 5 -7.81 -13.77 24.93
CA GLN A 5 -7.37 -13.24 23.65
C GLN A 5 -8.27 -12.04 23.34
N GLN A 6 -7.85 -10.87 23.81
CA GLN A 6 -8.44 -9.61 23.37
C GLN A 6 -7.98 -9.37 21.93
N GLU A 7 -8.73 -9.94 20.98
CA GLU A 7 -8.75 -9.42 19.63
C GLU A 7 -9.26 -7.97 19.70
N PRO A 8 -8.53 -6.97 19.18
CA PRO A 8 -9.07 -5.63 19.06
C PRO A 8 -10.22 -5.69 18.06
N GLN A 9 -11.45 -5.78 18.60
CA GLN A 9 -12.68 -5.62 17.86
C GLN A 9 -12.75 -4.16 17.38
N LEU A 10 -12.31 -3.91 16.14
CA LEU A 10 -12.32 -2.59 15.53
C LEU A 10 -13.43 -2.52 14.45
N GLY A 11 -14.54 -1.86 14.80
CA GLY A 11 -15.34 -1.05 13.89
C GLY A 11 -16.53 -1.72 13.19
N ASP A 12 -17.74 -1.51 13.73
CA ASP A 12 -19.07 -1.32 13.12
C ASP A 12 -19.51 -2.03 11.82
N GLY A 13 -18.85 -3.11 11.37
CA GLY A 13 -19.34 -3.96 10.27
C GLY A 13 -19.28 -3.35 8.86
N VAL A 14 -18.86 -2.08 8.70
CA VAL A 14 -18.53 -1.53 7.39
C VAL A 14 -17.03 -1.67 7.18
N ILE A 15 -16.64 -2.75 6.52
CA ILE A 15 -15.25 -2.96 6.11
C ILE A 15 -14.87 -1.84 5.15
N ARG A 16 -14.12 -0.84 5.64
CA ARG A 16 -13.61 0.25 4.83
C ARG A 16 -12.20 -0.09 4.37
N LEU A 17 -11.98 0.08 3.07
CA LEU A 17 -10.66 -0.01 2.47
C LEU A 17 -9.84 1.19 2.94
N ARG A 18 -8.66 0.96 3.47
CA ARG A 18 -7.77 2.02 3.94
C ARG A 18 -6.55 2.09 3.05
N ALA A 19 -6.19 3.29 2.61
CA ALA A 19 -5.03 3.50 1.75
C ALA A 19 -4.12 4.59 2.29
N THR A 20 -2.84 4.48 1.96
CA THR A 20 -1.82 5.47 2.26
C THR A 20 -0.86 5.62 1.08
N THR A 21 -0.14 6.73 1.04
CA THR A 21 0.95 6.96 0.09
C THR A 21 2.27 6.77 0.80
N HIS A 22 3.18 6.02 0.17
CA HIS A 22 4.53 5.76 0.63
C HIS A 22 5.51 6.22 -0.45
N PRO A 23 6.02 7.46 -0.38
CA PRO A 23 6.86 8.03 -1.43
C PRO A 23 8.25 7.38 -1.50
N GLU A 24 8.74 6.83 -0.40
CA GLU A 24 10.06 6.18 -0.34
C GLU A 24 10.03 4.72 -0.84
N GLU A 25 11.22 4.14 -0.98
CA GLU A 25 11.38 2.72 -1.30
C GLU A 25 10.84 1.83 -0.18
N ILE A 26 9.95 0.89 -0.52
CA ILE A 26 9.51 -0.16 0.40
C ILE A 26 10.49 -1.32 0.29
N ARG A 27 10.89 -1.88 1.45
CA ARG A 27 11.63 -3.14 1.52
C ARG A 27 10.78 -4.21 2.17
N ILE A 28 10.56 -5.31 1.48
CA ILE A 28 9.83 -6.48 1.97
C ILE A 28 10.85 -7.58 2.14
N THR A 29 10.92 -8.16 3.35
CA THR A 29 11.92 -9.17 3.71
C THR A 29 13.37 -8.78 3.34
N GLY A 30 13.66 -7.47 3.32
CA GLY A 30 14.95 -6.89 2.95
C GLY A 30 15.16 -6.63 1.45
N ILE A 31 14.24 -7.07 0.59
CA ILE A 31 14.29 -6.91 -0.86
C ILE A 31 13.57 -5.60 -1.24
N PRO A 32 14.19 -4.72 -2.05
CA PRO A 32 13.54 -3.50 -2.51
C PRO A 32 12.41 -3.83 -3.48
N VAL A 33 11.23 -3.26 -3.22
CA VAL A 33 10.07 -3.38 -4.09
C VAL A 33 10.31 -2.62 -5.40
N MET A 34 9.97 -3.26 -6.52
CA MET A 34 10.05 -2.68 -7.85
C MET A 34 8.79 -3.01 -8.64
N CYS A 35 8.27 -2.04 -9.38
CA CYS A 35 7.09 -2.23 -10.21
C CYS A 35 7.51 -3.07 -11.42
N SER A 36 6.93 -4.25 -11.59
CA SER A 36 7.23 -5.11 -12.75
C SER A 36 6.76 -4.52 -14.09
N SER A 37 5.82 -3.57 -14.06
CA SER A 37 5.30 -2.91 -15.27
C SER A 37 6.17 -1.74 -15.74
N CYS A 38 6.64 -0.87 -14.83
CA CYS A 38 7.38 0.35 -15.20
C CYS A 38 8.78 0.50 -14.59
N GLY A 39 9.19 -0.40 -13.70
CA GLY A 39 10.50 -0.38 -13.04
C GLY A 39 10.65 0.64 -11.90
N ALA A 40 9.59 1.37 -11.53
CA ALA A 40 9.62 2.31 -10.41
C ALA A 40 9.95 1.61 -9.08
N ARG A 41 10.70 2.31 -8.20
CA ARG A 41 11.13 1.83 -6.87
C ARG A 41 10.51 2.59 -5.70
N ARG A 42 9.82 3.69 -5.99
CA ARG A 42 9.27 4.66 -5.03
C ARG A 42 7.87 5.03 -5.47
N ASP A 43 7.23 5.94 -4.75
CA ASP A 43 5.88 6.41 -5.05
C ASP A 43 4.87 5.26 -5.10
N TRP A 44 4.68 4.65 -3.93
CA TRP A 44 3.77 3.54 -3.72
C TRP A 44 2.47 4.00 -3.07
N MET A 45 1.38 3.36 -3.43
CA MET A 45 0.16 3.37 -2.66
C MET A 45 0.03 2.01 -2.00
N VAL A 46 -0.08 2.00 -0.67
CA VAL A 46 -0.28 0.77 0.11
C VAL A 46 -1.72 0.75 0.58
N ILE A 47 -2.39 -0.37 0.36
CA ILE A 47 -3.83 -0.53 0.54
C ILE A 47 -4.06 -1.69 1.50
N CYS A 48 -4.75 -1.42 2.60
CA CYS A 48 -5.25 -2.43 3.51
C CYS A 48 -6.75 -2.62 3.30
N ASP A 49 -7.13 -3.80 2.81
CA ASP A 49 -8.50 -4.25 2.69
C ASP A 49 -8.69 -5.48 3.56
N ARG A 50 -9.36 -5.31 4.71
CA ARG A 50 -9.44 -6.30 5.79
C ARG A 50 -8.06 -6.72 6.31
N SER A 51 -7.56 -7.84 5.82
CA SER A 51 -6.27 -8.46 6.15
C SER A 51 -5.39 -8.63 4.90
N THR A 52 -5.85 -8.15 3.75
CA THR A 52 -5.11 -8.23 2.48
C THR A 52 -4.42 -6.90 2.25
N ILE A 53 -3.10 -6.95 2.07
CA ILE A 53 -2.31 -5.80 1.65
C ILE A 53 -2.13 -5.84 0.15
N ARG A 54 -2.40 -4.71 -0.50
CA ARG A 54 -2.07 -4.50 -1.91
C ARG A 54 -1.09 -3.35 -2.03
N ILE A 55 -0.15 -3.48 -2.95
CA ILE A 55 0.75 -2.39 -3.33
C ILE A 55 0.38 -1.99 -4.75
N ARG A 56 0.25 -0.69 -4.96
CA ARG A 56 -0.07 -0.09 -6.24
C ARG A 56 0.97 0.95 -6.61
N CYS A 57 1.46 0.87 -7.83
CA CYS A 57 2.32 1.88 -8.46
C CYS A 57 1.45 2.99 -9.06
N ARG A 58 1.95 4.23 -9.21
CA ARG A 58 1.18 5.28 -9.93
C ARG A 58 0.95 4.96 -11.42
N CYS A 59 1.62 3.94 -11.98
CA CYS A 59 1.30 3.44 -13.32
C CYS A 59 0.05 2.53 -13.34
N ALA A 60 -0.70 2.47 -12.23
CA ALA A 60 -1.85 1.61 -11.99
C ALA A 60 -1.56 0.10 -11.91
N TYR A 61 -0.30 -0.33 -12.02
CA TYR A 61 0.04 -1.72 -11.73
C TYR A 61 -0.12 -2.01 -10.24
N GLU A 62 -0.87 -3.06 -9.92
CA GLU A 62 -1.26 -3.45 -8.57
C GLU A 62 -1.04 -4.95 -8.37
N TRP A 63 -0.61 -5.33 -7.17
CA TRP A 63 -0.55 -6.73 -6.77
C TRP A 63 -0.90 -6.89 -5.30
N ILE A 64 -1.32 -8.10 -4.93
CA ILE A 64 -1.46 -8.51 -3.53
C ILE A 64 -0.08 -8.87 -3.01
N GLU A 65 0.28 -8.29 -1.87
CA GLU A 65 1.55 -8.54 -1.22
C GLU A 65 1.36 -9.50 -0.03
N PRO A 66 1.66 -10.80 -0.19
CA PRO A 66 1.37 -11.81 0.84
C PRO A 66 2.30 -11.73 2.04
N GLU A 67 3.48 -11.13 1.91
CA GLU A 67 4.44 -11.01 3.02
C GLU A 67 4.13 -9.83 3.95
N LEU A 68 3.21 -8.93 3.55
CA LEU A 68 2.77 -7.82 4.38
C LEU A 68 1.44 -8.15 5.06
N SER A 69 1.45 -8.05 6.39
CA SER A 69 0.25 -8.15 7.20
C SER A 69 -0.38 -6.76 7.44
N ARG A 70 -1.59 -6.76 8.02
CA ARG A 70 -2.20 -5.53 8.52
C ARG A 70 -1.34 -4.84 9.58
N ALA A 71 -0.65 -5.60 10.43
CA ALA A 71 0.23 -5.02 11.45
C ALA A 71 1.44 -4.32 10.79
N ASP A 72 1.98 -4.89 9.71
CA ASP A 72 3.06 -4.25 8.94
C ASP A 72 2.56 -2.97 8.25
N TYR A 73 1.36 -3.00 7.67
CA TYR A 73 0.73 -1.79 7.14
C TYR A 73 0.58 -0.72 8.22
N GLU A 74 0.03 -1.07 9.38
CA GLU A 74 -0.16 -0.14 10.51
C GLU A 74 1.18 0.40 11.04
N ALA A 75 2.26 -0.38 11.00
CA ALA A 75 3.61 0.06 11.37
C ALA A 75 4.27 0.95 10.29
N MET A 76 3.95 0.74 9.00
CA MET A 76 4.42 1.59 7.90
C MET A 76 3.76 2.97 7.91
N ILE A 77 2.56 3.08 8.47
CA ILE A 77 1.85 4.35 8.58
C ILE A 77 2.03 4.93 9.98
N ASP A 78 2.76 6.04 10.10
CA ASP A 78 3.00 6.74 11.38
C ASP A 78 1.75 7.52 11.86
N ALA A 79 0.57 6.85 11.85
CA ALA A 79 -0.80 7.37 12.04
C ALA A 79 -1.54 7.93 10.80
N GLY A 80 -1.22 7.45 9.58
CA GLY A 80 -1.80 8.01 8.34
C GLY A 80 -2.31 6.97 7.35
N GLY A 81 -3.64 6.84 7.24
CA GLY A 81 -4.32 6.13 6.16
C GLY A 81 -5.76 6.63 6.03
N ARG A 82 -6.23 6.86 4.81
CA ARG A 82 -7.59 7.33 4.53
C ARG A 82 -8.51 6.18 4.17
N ASP A 83 -9.73 6.22 4.71
CA ASP A 83 -10.78 5.31 4.32
C ASP A 83 -11.34 5.70 2.95
N HIS A 84 -11.58 4.70 2.11
CA HIS A 84 -12.15 4.86 0.78
C HIS A 84 -13.24 3.81 0.55
N PRO A 85 -14.24 4.13 -0.30
CA PRO A 85 -15.33 3.21 -0.59
C PRO A 85 -14.94 2.07 -1.55
N SER A 86 -13.83 2.22 -2.29
CA SER A 86 -13.31 1.22 -3.22
C SER A 86 -11.84 1.47 -3.55
N LEU A 87 -11.19 0.48 -4.18
CA LEU A 87 -9.82 0.58 -4.71
C LEU A 87 -9.69 1.72 -5.71
N GLU A 88 -10.59 1.78 -6.69
CA GLU A 88 -10.60 2.80 -7.74
C GLU A 88 -10.79 4.21 -7.16
N ALA A 89 -11.69 4.38 -6.19
CA ALA A 89 -11.89 5.67 -5.53
C ALA A 89 -10.66 6.12 -4.75
N ALA A 90 -9.95 5.18 -4.12
CA ALA A 90 -8.69 5.46 -3.45
C ALA A 90 -7.59 5.85 -4.43
N ALA A 91 -7.44 5.08 -5.53
CA ALA A 91 -6.46 5.33 -6.57
C ALA A 91 -6.66 6.71 -7.22
N GLN A 92 -7.89 7.04 -7.59
CA GLN A 92 -8.24 8.34 -8.16
C GLN A 92 -7.97 9.49 -7.19
N ALA A 93 -8.39 9.35 -5.91
CA ALA A 93 -8.21 10.40 -4.91
C ALA A 93 -6.75 10.65 -4.53
N MET A 94 -5.87 9.66 -4.73
CA MET A 94 -4.45 9.73 -4.38
C MET A 94 -3.52 9.93 -5.60
N GLY A 95 -4.04 9.89 -6.83
CA GLY A 95 -3.24 10.03 -8.05
C GLY A 95 -2.46 8.76 -8.45
N TYR A 96 -3.03 7.59 -8.18
CA TYR A 96 -2.52 6.25 -8.52
C TYR A 96 -3.41 5.52 -9.53
N ASP A 97 -4.27 6.26 -10.22
CA ASP A 97 -5.20 5.81 -11.26
C ASP A 97 -4.52 5.52 -12.61
N GLY A 98 -3.21 5.75 -12.74
CA GLY A 98 -2.47 5.56 -13.99
C GLY A 98 -2.27 6.84 -14.79
N ALA A 99 -2.90 7.96 -14.42
CA ALA A 99 -2.75 9.23 -15.15
C ALA A 99 -1.31 9.78 -15.10
N LEU A 100 -0.52 9.34 -14.13
CA LEU A 100 0.90 9.69 -13.94
C LEU A 100 1.85 8.54 -14.34
N ALA A 101 1.39 7.61 -15.17
CA ALA A 101 2.24 6.56 -15.71
C ALA A 101 3.38 7.17 -16.54
N GLY A 102 4.63 6.81 -16.23
CA GLY A 102 5.81 7.25 -16.97
C GLY A 102 6.39 8.60 -16.53
N THR A 103 5.80 9.30 -15.56
CA THR A 103 6.31 10.58 -15.04
C THR A 103 7.35 10.43 -13.92
N TYR A 104 7.94 9.24 -13.76
CA TYR A 104 8.93 8.99 -12.73
C TYR A 104 10.29 9.53 -13.15
N PHE A 105 10.96 10.23 -12.24
CA PHE A 105 12.40 10.44 -12.34
C PHE A 105 13.08 9.07 -12.22
N THR A 106 13.38 8.45 -13.36
CA THR A 106 14.38 7.40 -13.40
C THR A 106 15.70 8.08 -13.14
N ASP A 107 16.16 8.07 -11.88
CA ASP A 107 17.57 8.34 -11.64
C ASP A 107 18.35 7.29 -12.46
N PRO A 108 19.10 7.69 -13.50
CA PRO A 108 19.89 6.74 -14.25
C PRO A 108 20.89 6.14 -13.29
N ARG A 109 20.84 4.82 -13.10
CA ARG A 109 21.86 4.08 -12.33
C ARG A 109 23.24 4.60 -12.74
N PRO A 110 24.10 5.05 -11.81
CA PRO A 110 25.51 5.16 -12.14
C PRO A 110 26.00 3.77 -12.56
N ALA A 111 26.68 3.74 -13.70
CA ALA A 111 27.21 2.53 -14.34
C ALA A 111 28.24 1.81 -13.45
#